data_AF-A0A4S8M783-F1
#
_entry.id   AF-A0A4S8M783-F1
#
_cell.length_a   1.000
_cell.length_b   1.000
_cell.length_c   1.000
_cell.angle_alpha   90.00
_cell.angle_beta   90.00
_cell.angle_gamma   90.00
#
_symmetry.space_group_name_H-M   'P 1'
#
loop_
_entity.id
_entity.type
_entity.pdbx_description
1 polymer ?
#
loop_
_entity_poly.entity_id
_entity_poly.type
_entity_poly.pdbx_seq_one_letter_code
_entity_poly.pdbx_strand_id
1 'polypeptide(L)'
;MSQNSTNTFHGNINKYTGTDNSIVHGRKTENFGTYNETNNGGEESLPENTRIAFLEHFKPVLIELAGCADAWKDPDSKELQDLWAKVMPDDMKGQYSQCGKGIRNLAVESLAEWRDLFGDAAKDALDDILEDKKEEDRGKFIQEQTKGNHWDRVYYFSSVSDGKPTGSFQSQIVARTFSAHFKAIQELPEEKRSKNPPKAALVLSILAIERAFKHYEAQTQGNPPTGKFSSDEGAKQSAPRIHRLFEKKKDGKDRVSAEMWGKIIAVAKSRLEPPTAAIDVVDPDSQDESEPPEDLDYQQ
;
A
#
# COMPACT_ATOMS: atom_id res chain seq x y z
N MET A 1 -13.35 -37.53 -4.07
CA MET A 1 -13.68 -38.18 -5.36
C MET A 1 -13.87 -37.07 -6.38
N SER A 2 -12.90 -36.86 -7.28
CA SER A 2 -13.01 -35.84 -8.34
C SER A 2 -14.05 -36.23 -9.36
N GLN A 3 -14.96 -35.32 -9.70
CA GLN A 3 -15.80 -35.43 -10.88
C GLN A 3 -15.01 -34.91 -12.08
N ASN A 4 -14.70 -35.79 -13.03
CA ASN A 4 -14.18 -35.40 -14.34
C ASN A 4 -15.37 -34.98 -15.22
N SER A 5 -15.44 -33.71 -15.58
CA SER A 5 -16.42 -33.21 -16.54
C SER A 5 -15.79 -33.22 -17.93
N THR A 6 -16.10 -34.21 -18.76
CA THR A 6 -15.67 -34.22 -20.16
C THR A 6 -16.72 -33.49 -21.00
N ASN A 7 -16.43 -32.25 -21.38
CA ASN A 7 -17.28 -31.49 -22.30
C ASN A 7 -16.79 -31.67 -23.74
N THR A 8 -17.58 -32.33 -24.57
CA THR A 8 -17.30 -32.55 -25.99
C THR A 8 -18.03 -31.51 -26.82
N PHE A 9 -17.30 -30.70 -27.59
CA PHE A 9 -17.90 -29.73 -28.51
C PHE A 9 -17.92 -30.26 -29.95
N HIS A 10 -19.02 -30.07 -30.66
CA HIS A 10 -19.15 -30.37 -32.09
C HIS A 10 -19.17 -29.07 -32.90
N GLY A 11 -18.02 -28.68 -33.45
CA GLY A 11 -17.91 -27.52 -34.35
C GLY A 11 -16.48 -27.23 -34.80
N ASN A 12 -16.34 -26.54 -35.94
CA ASN A 12 -15.04 -26.11 -36.46
C ASN A 12 -14.42 -25.05 -35.54
N ILE A 13 -13.33 -25.41 -34.85
CA ILE A 13 -12.60 -24.51 -33.95
C ILE A 13 -11.70 -23.59 -34.78
N ASN A 14 -12.14 -22.35 -35.04
CA ASN A 14 -11.23 -21.30 -35.51
C ASN A 14 -10.93 -20.25 -34.44
N LYS A 15 -11.82 -20.07 -33.44
CA LYS A 15 -11.57 -19.33 -32.19
C LYS A 15 -12.78 -19.52 -31.26
N TYR A 16 -12.57 -19.96 -30.02
CA TYR A 16 -13.58 -19.90 -28.96
C TYR A 16 -13.00 -19.09 -27.81
N THR A 17 -13.81 -18.23 -27.20
CA THR A 17 -13.44 -17.48 -25.99
C THR A 17 -14.45 -17.88 -24.93
N GLY A 18 -13.99 -18.62 -23.92
CA GLY A 18 -14.81 -18.96 -22.76
C GLY A 18 -15.02 -17.75 -21.85
N THR A 19 -15.95 -17.87 -20.91
CA THR A 19 -16.31 -16.84 -19.91
C THR A 19 -15.17 -16.45 -18.95
N ASP A 20 -14.01 -17.09 -19.03
CA ASP A 20 -12.83 -16.86 -18.19
C ASP A 20 -11.66 -16.17 -18.91
N ASN A 21 -11.87 -15.64 -20.13
CA ASN A 21 -10.87 -14.95 -20.93
C ASN A 21 -9.63 -15.79 -21.33
N SER A 22 -9.68 -17.11 -21.21
CA SER A 22 -8.62 -17.99 -21.73
C SER A 22 -8.68 -18.07 -23.26
N ILE A 23 -7.51 -17.95 -23.94
CA ILE A 23 -7.38 -18.07 -25.40
C ILE A 23 -6.81 -19.45 -25.73
N VAL A 24 -7.60 -20.28 -26.40
CA VAL A 24 -7.18 -21.63 -26.86
C VAL A 24 -6.74 -21.57 -28.33
N HIS A 25 -5.52 -22.05 -28.62
CA HIS A 25 -5.00 -22.20 -29.98
C HIS A 25 -5.07 -23.68 -30.42
N GLY A 26 -6.04 -24.02 -31.27
CA GLY A 26 -6.10 -25.33 -31.93
C GLY A 26 -5.30 -25.36 -33.24
N ARG A 27 -4.59 -26.46 -33.53
CA ARG A 27 -4.02 -26.72 -34.87
C ARG A 27 -5.08 -27.34 -35.78
N LYS A 28 -5.14 -26.88 -37.03
CA LYS A 28 -6.19 -27.12 -38.03
C LYS A 28 -6.28 -28.56 -38.59
N THR A 29 -5.67 -29.56 -37.97
CA THR A 29 -5.55 -30.90 -38.57
C THR A 29 -6.25 -32.02 -37.81
N GLU A 30 -6.86 -31.75 -36.65
CA GLU A 30 -7.56 -32.78 -35.87
C GLU A 30 -8.96 -32.28 -35.49
N ASN A 31 -10.00 -32.79 -36.16
CA ASN A 31 -11.40 -32.43 -35.94
C ASN A 31 -11.99 -32.93 -34.61
N PHE A 32 -11.14 -33.38 -33.67
CA PHE A 32 -11.54 -33.85 -32.35
C PHE A 32 -10.46 -33.49 -31.33
N GLY A 33 -10.55 -32.30 -30.74
CA GLY A 33 -9.78 -31.97 -29.54
C GLY A 33 -10.55 -32.45 -28.31
N THR A 34 -10.02 -33.45 -27.60
CA THR A 34 -10.43 -33.72 -26.22
C THR A 34 -9.55 -32.88 -25.30
N TYR A 35 -10.14 -31.91 -24.61
CA TYR A 35 -9.45 -31.17 -23.56
C TYR A 35 -9.84 -31.78 -22.21
N ASN A 36 -8.84 -32.25 -21.46
CA ASN A 36 -9.01 -32.62 -20.07
C ASN A 36 -8.77 -31.36 -19.23
N GLU A 37 -9.87 -30.72 -18.86
CA GLU A 37 -9.89 -29.72 -17.80
C GLU A 37 -9.63 -30.48 -16.50
N THR A 38 -8.37 -30.52 -16.07
CA THR A 38 -8.07 -30.91 -14.68
C THR A 38 -8.55 -29.76 -13.82
N ASN A 39 -9.83 -29.84 -13.46
CA ASN A 39 -10.37 -29.11 -12.33
C ASN A 39 -9.60 -29.57 -11.09
N ASN A 40 -8.45 -28.96 -10.85
CA ASN A 40 -7.88 -28.82 -9.51
C ASN A 40 -8.82 -27.88 -8.74
N GLY A 41 -10.04 -28.37 -8.47
CA GLY A 41 -10.94 -27.86 -7.47
C GLY A 41 -10.33 -28.14 -6.11
N GLY A 42 -9.44 -27.24 -5.69
CA GLY A 42 -8.91 -27.15 -4.35
C GLY A 42 -8.36 -25.75 -4.23
N GLU A 43 -9.07 -24.90 -3.48
CA GLU A 43 -8.70 -23.51 -3.20
C GLU A 43 -7.19 -23.37 -2.98
N GLU A 44 -6.62 -22.39 -3.66
CA GLU A 44 -5.25 -21.88 -3.54
C GLU A 44 -4.93 -21.29 -2.14
N SER A 45 -5.60 -21.76 -1.09
CA SER A 45 -5.39 -21.31 0.27
C SER A 45 -4.09 -21.92 0.81
N LEU A 46 -3.21 -21.05 1.30
CA LEU A 46 -2.05 -21.45 2.08
C LEU A 46 -2.54 -22.17 3.36
N PRO A 47 -1.85 -23.22 3.83
CA PRO A 47 -2.12 -23.75 5.17
C PRO A 47 -2.11 -22.62 6.19
N GLU A 48 -3.03 -22.64 7.15
CA GLU A 48 -3.28 -21.50 8.04
C GLU A 48 -2.00 -21.03 8.76
N ASN A 49 -1.21 -21.98 9.27
CA ASN A 49 0.07 -21.66 9.92
C ASN A 49 1.06 -20.99 8.97
N THR A 50 1.09 -21.39 7.70
CA THR A 50 1.92 -20.76 6.65
C THR A 50 1.44 -19.35 6.35
N ARG A 51 0.12 -19.14 6.32
CA ARG A 51 -0.49 -17.82 6.10
C ARG A 51 -0.18 -16.87 7.25
N ILE A 52 -0.30 -17.33 8.50
CA ILE A 52 0.05 -16.55 9.69
C ILE A 52 1.54 -16.16 9.64
N ALA A 53 2.44 -17.13 9.42
CA ALA A 53 3.87 -16.85 9.33
C ALA A 53 4.24 -15.94 8.16
N PHE A 54 3.51 -16.04 7.03
CA PHE A 54 3.66 -15.08 5.93
C PHE A 54 3.37 -13.66 6.43
N LEU A 55 2.25 -13.44 7.13
CA LEU A 55 1.84 -12.11 7.58
C LEU A 55 2.79 -11.54 8.62
N GLU A 56 3.30 -12.37 9.54
CA GLU A 56 4.16 -11.94 10.63
C GLU A 56 5.62 -11.73 10.20
N HIS A 57 6.18 -12.62 9.38
CA HIS A 57 7.61 -12.62 9.06
C HIS A 57 7.92 -12.15 7.65
N PHE A 58 7.09 -12.54 6.67
CA PHE A 58 7.39 -12.29 5.26
C PHE A 58 6.88 -10.95 4.79
N LYS A 59 5.60 -10.61 5.06
CA LYS A 59 4.93 -9.39 4.58
C LYS A 59 5.69 -8.10 4.93
N PRO A 60 6.16 -7.87 6.16
CA PRO A 60 6.89 -6.64 6.48
C PRO A 60 8.19 -6.49 5.69
N VAL A 61 8.93 -7.59 5.49
CA VAL A 61 10.20 -7.57 4.75
C VAL A 61 9.96 -7.46 3.24
N LEU A 62 8.88 -8.05 2.72
CA LEU A 62 8.43 -7.88 1.34
C LEU A 62 8.11 -6.40 1.05
N ILE A 63 7.36 -5.74 1.93
CA ILE A 63 7.01 -4.33 1.79
C ILE A 63 8.26 -3.44 1.88
N GLU A 64 9.18 -3.73 2.82
CA GLU A 64 10.46 -3.03 2.92
C GLU A 64 11.30 -3.15 1.63
N LEU A 65 11.39 -4.37 1.08
CA LEU A 65 12.08 -4.65 -0.18
C LEU A 65 11.49 -3.84 -1.33
N ALA A 66 10.17 -3.90 -1.49
CA ALA A 66 9.45 -3.15 -2.53
C ALA A 66 9.57 -1.63 -2.33
N GLY A 67 9.55 -1.16 -1.08
CA GLY A 67 9.71 0.25 -0.72
C GLY A 67 11.07 0.84 -1.12
N CYS A 68 12.12 0.03 -1.13
CA CYS A 68 13.47 0.43 -1.53
C CYS A 68 13.75 0.33 -3.05
N ALA A 69 12.88 -0.35 -3.80
CA ALA A 69 13.06 -0.65 -5.21
C ALA A 69 12.57 0.50 -6.12
N ASP A 70 12.08 0.15 -7.32
CA ASP A 70 11.34 1.06 -8.19
C ASP A 70 9.85 0.98 -7.86
N ALA A 71 9.17 2.13 -7.74
CA ALA A 71 7.73 2.18 -7.58
C ALA A 71 7.02 1.34 -8.65
N TRP A 72 6.02 0.56 -8.21
CA TRP A 72 5.24 -0.39 -9.01
C TRP A 72 5.99 -1.64 -9.51
N LYS A 73 7.28 -1.78 -9.22
CA LYS A 73 8.01 -3.02 -9.51
C LYS A 73 7.77 -4.03 -8.41
N ASP A 74 7.04 -5.10 -8.75
CA ASP A 74 6.91 -6.26 -7.88
C ASP A 74 8.19 -7.12 -7.95
N PRO A 75 8.60 -7.75 -6.84
CA PRO A 75 9.70 -8.70 -6.86
C PRO A 75 9.38 -9.90 -7.76
N ASP A 76 10.37 -10.38 -8.49
CA ASP A 76 10.20 -11.57 -9.34
C ASP A 76 10.13 -12.87 -8.50
N SER A 77 9.84 -13.99 -9.16
CA SER A 77 9.68 -15.29 -8.47
C SER A 77 10.93 -15.75 -7.73
N LYS A 78 12.12 -15.37 -8.21
CA LYS A 78 13.39 -15.71 -7.58
C LYS A 78 13.63 -14.81 -6.37
N GLU A 79 13.41 -13.51 -6.51
CA GLU A 79 13.51 -12.56 -5.40
C GLU A 79 12.57 -12.94 -4.24
N LEU A 80 11.33 -13.36 -4.54
CA LEU A 80 10.39 -13.86 -3.54
C LEU A 80 10.87 -15.15 -2.86
N GLN A 81 11.45 -16.09 -3.63
CA GLN A 81 11.98 -17.34 -3.08
C GLN A 81 13.20 -17.09 -2.18
N ASP A 82 14.13 -16.25 -2.63
CA ASP A 82 15.34 -15.90 -1.88
C ASP A 82 14.96 -15.17 -0.59
N LEU A 83 13.97 -14.27 -0.67
CA LEU A 83 13.43 -13.59 0.51
C LEU A 83 12.79 -14.58 1.48
N TRP A 84 12.02 -15.56 0.98
CA TRP A 84 11.30 -16.54 1.80
C TRP A 84 12.29 -17.38 2.60
N ALA A 85 13.31 -17.92 1.92
CA ALA A 85 14.36 -18.70 2.55
C ALA A 85 15.14 -17.92 3.62
N LYS A 86 15.22 -16.59 3.49
CA LYS A 86 15.93 -15.71 4.41
C LYS A 86 15.13 -15.40 5.68
N VAL A 87 13.83 -15.17 5.57
CA VAL A 87 13.04 -14.56 6.67
C VAL A 87 12.11 -15.53 7.39
N MET A 88 11.75 -16.64 6.76
CA MET A 88 10.80 -17.58 7.35
C MET A 88 11.44 -18.45 8.43
N PRO A 89 10.65 -18.94 9.41
CA PRO A 89 11.07 -19.98 10.35
C PRO A 89 11.64 -21.22 9.64
N ASP A 90 12.63 -21.88 10.26
CA ASP A 90 13.40 -22.96 9.63
C ASP A 90 12.52 -24.13 9.15
N ASP A 91 11.48 -24.48 9.90
CA ASP A 91 10.49 -25.51 9.58
C ASP A 91 9.58 -25.13 8.41
N MET A 92 9.48 -23.85 8.07
CA MET A 92 8.63 -23.32 6.99
C MET A 92 9.39 -22.96 5.71
N LYS A 93 10.73 -22.89 5.74
CA LYS A 93 11.55 -22.54 4.56
C LYS A 93 11.30 -23.47 3.37
N GLY A 94 11.04 -24.76 3.61
CA GLY A 94 10.77 -25.74 2.55
C GLY A 94 9.42 -25.58 1.85
N GLN A 95 8.48 -24.85 2.45
CA GLN A 95 7.09 -24.77 1.96
C GLN A 95 6.95 -23.96 0.67
N TYR A 96 7.93 -23.11 0.32
CA TYR A 96 7.88 -22.35 -0.93
C TYR A 96 7.79 -23.24 -2.18
N SER A 97 8.42 -24.42 -2.13
CA SER A 97 8.38 -25.39 -3.24
C SER A 97 6.99 -26.00 -3.45
N GLN A 98 6.22 -26.18 -2.37
CA GLN A 98 4.91 -26.82 -2.38
C GLN A 98 3.78 -25.80 -2.56
N CYS A 99 3.92 -24.63 -1.94
CA CYS A 99 2.88 -23.60 -1.86
C CYS A 99 3.22 -22.34 -2.66
N GLY A 100 4.21 -22.39 -3.56
CA GLY A 100 4.74 -21.22 -4.24
C GLY A 100 3.71 -20.39 -5.01
N LYS A 101 2.64 -21.00 -5.55
CA LYS A 101 1.54 -20.25 -6.20
C LYS A 101 0.78 -19.39 -5.18
N GLY A 102 0.34 -19.98 -4.06
CA GLY A 102 -0.37 -19.26 -2.99
C GLY A 102 0.48 -18.16 -2.37
N ILE A 103 1.77 -18.42 -2.14
CA ILE A 103 2.70 -17.40 -1.62
C ILE A 103 2.83 -16.21 -2.57
N ARG A 104 2.95 -16.46 -3.89
CA ARG A 104 3.02 -15.39 -4.89
C ARG A 104 1.71 -14.59 -4.95
N ASN A 105 0.55 -15.24 -4.92
CA ASN A 105 -0.73 -14.55 -4.89
C ASN A 105 -0.85 -13.65 -3.66
N LEU A 106 -0.52 -14.16 -2.47
CA LEU A 106 -0.58 -13.40 -1.23
C LEU A 106 0.44 -12.24 -1.20
N ALA A 107 1.59 -12.39 -1.85
CA ALA A 107 2.56 -11.32 -2.05
C ALA A 107 2.02 -10.20 -2.95
N VAL A 108 1.39 -10.56 -4.07
CA VAL A 108 0.74 -9.59 -4.98
C VAL A 108 -0.39 -8.84 -4.25
N GLU A 109 -1.24 -9.55 -3.52
CA GLU A 109 -2.32 -8.96 -2.71
C GLU A 109 -1.75 -8.01 -1.64
N SER A 110 -0.73 -8.45 -0.89
CA SER A 110 -0.09 -7.64 0.14
C SER A 110 0.55 -6.36 -0.42
N LEU A 111 1.15 -6.42 -1.61
CA LEU A 111 1.72 -5.25 -2.28
C LEU A 111 0.64 -4.33 -2.85
N ALA A 112 -0.50 -4.86 -3.30
CA ALA A 112 -1.64 -4.07 -3.70
C ALA A 112 -2.26 -3.33 -2.51
N GLU A 113 -2.50 -4.03 -1.39
CA GLU A 113 -2.95 -3.43 -0.12
C GLU A 113 -2.00 -2.34 0.36
N TRP A 114 -0.69 -2.62 0.38
CA TRP A 114 0.32 -1.64 0.77
C TRP A 114 0.28 -0.37 -0.09
N ARG A 115 0.04 -0.52 -1.40
CA ARG A 115 -0.12 0.64 -2.29
C ARG A 115 -1.37 1.42 -1.94
N ASP A 116 -2.48 0.73 -1.72
CA ASP A 116 -3.76 1.36 -1.36
C ASP A 116 -3.65 2.19 -0.07
N LEU A 117 -2.83 1.78 0.89
CA LEU A 117 -2.54 2.57 2.09
C LEU A 117 -2.02 3.99 1.79
N PHE A 118 -1.21 4.18 0.73
CA PHE A 118 -0.79 5.54 0.34
C PHE A 118 -1.94 6.34 -0.26
N GLY A 119 -2.81 5.69 -1.03
CA GLY A 119 -3.99 6.31 -1.61
C GLY A 119 -4.92 6.85 -0.52
N ASP A 120 -5.17 6.03 0.50
CA ASP A 120 -6.01 6.39 1.64
C ASP A 120 -5.32 7.47 2.49
N ALA A 121 -4.06 7.29 2.87
CA ALA A 121 -3.31 8.28 3.65
C ALA A 121 -3.16 9.64 2.95
N ALA A 122 -3.13 9.68 1.61
CA ALA A 122 -3.12 10.93 0.85
C ALA A 122 -4.47 11.65 0.87
N LYS A 123 -5.58 10.89 0.81
CA LYS A 123 -6.93 11.45 0.95
C LYS A 123 -7.15 11.98 2.36
N ASP A 124 -6.88 11.17 3.38
CA ASP A 124 -7.04 11.56 4.79
C ASP A 124 -6.22 12.83 5.10
N ALA A 125 -4.97 12.90 4.63
CA ALA A 125 -4.14 14.08 4.83
C ALA A 125 -4.71 15.33 4.15
N LEU A 126 -5.40 15.20 3.01
CA LEU A 126 -6.06 16.33 2.35
C LEU A 126 -7.41 16.66 2.97
N ASP A 127 -8.22 15.67 3.37
CA ASP A 127 -9.48 15.88 4.08
C ASP A 127 -9.24 16.75 5.33
N ASP A 128 -8.25 16.40 6.17
CA ASP A 128 -7.85 17.21 7.34
C ASP A 128 -7.46 18.66 6.98
N ILE A 129 -6.74 18.86 5.89
CA ILE A 129 -6.25 20.19 5.48
C ILE A 129 -7.38 21.03 4.88
N LEU A 130 -8.34 20.38 4.23
CA LEU A 130 -9.43 21.00 3.49
C LEU A 130 -10.73 21.07 4.31
N GLU A 131 -10.79 20.47 5.50
CA GLU A 131 -11.97 20.35 6.36
C GLU A 131 -12.72 21.69 6.49
N ASP A 132 -12.03 22.72 6.97
CA ASP A 132 -12.59 24.07 7.20
C ASP A 132 -12.63 24.96 5.94
N LYS A 133 -12.20 24.45 4.78
CA LYS A 133 -12.14 25.24 3.54
C LYS A 133 -13.43 25.12 2.75
N LYS A 134 -13.96 26.26 2.29
CA LYS A 134 -15.03 26.30 1.29
C LYS A 134 -14.53 25.75 -0.04
N GLU A 135 -15.45 25.25 -0.86
CA GLU A 135 -15.14 24.63 -2.16
C GLU A 135 -14.23 25.48 -3.06
N GLU A 136 -14.49 26.79 -3.17
CA GLU A 136 -13.65 27.72 -3.94
C GLU A 136 -12.21 27.83 -3.39
N ASP A 137 -12.05 27.80 -2.06
CA ASP A 137 -10.76 27.89 -1.40
C ASP A 137 -9.99 26.57 -1.47
N ARG A 138 -10.70 25.43 -1.54
CA ARG A 138 -10.09 24.11 -1.82
C ARG A 138 -9.44 24.11 -3.20
N GLY A 139 -10.14 24.58 -4.23
CA GLY A 139 -9.59 24.68 -5.59
C GLY A 139 -8.34 25.58 -5.66
N LYS A 140 -8.39 26.77 -5.05
CA LYS A 140 -7.23 27.68 -4.98
C LYS A 140 -6.05 27.07 -4.24
N PHE A 141 -6.31 26.39 -3.12
CA PHE A 141 -5.26 25.71 -2.36
C PHE A 141 -4.55 24.66 -3.23
N ILE A 142 -5.30 23.79 -3.90
CA ILE A 142 -4.74 22.73 -4.75
C ILE A 142 -3.92 23.33 -5.91
N GLN A 143 -4.43 24.38 -6.56
CA GLN A 143 -3.70 25.06 -7.64
C GLN A 143 -2.37 25.63 -7.15
N GLU A 144 -2.33 26.25 -5.96
CA GLU A 144 -1.07 26.75 -5.41
C GLU A 144 -0.12 25.60 -5.02
N GLN A 145 -0.63 24.50 -4.47
CA GLN A 145 0.18 23.32 -4.14
C GLN A 145 0.80 22.68 -5.38
N THR A 146 0.06 22.63 -6.49
CA THR A 146 0.47 21.95 -7.73
C THR A 146 1.14 22.88 -8.75
N LYS A 147 1.27 24.17 -8.42
CA LYS A 147 1.92 25.19 -9.24
C LYS A 147 3.36 24.82 -9.58
N GLY A 148 3.79 25.26 -10.75
CA GLY A 148 5.11 24.97 -11.28
C GLY A 148 5.13 23.68 -12.09
N ASN A 149 6.31 23.12 -12.25
CA ASN A 149 6.47 21.83 -12.92
C ASN A 149 6.65 20.72 -11.86
N HIS A 150 6.78 19.47 -12.29
CA HIS A 150 6.87 18.35 -11.34
C HIS A 150 8.18 18.33 -10.51
N TRP A 151 9.16 19.19 -10.79
CA TRP A 151 10.43 19.29 -10.07
C TRP A 151 10.35 20.18 -8.83
N ASP A 152 9.42 21.13 -8.79
CA ASP A 152 9.42 22.25 -7.84
C ASP A 152 8.05 22.54 -7.23
N ARG A 153 7.17 21.54 -7.19
CA ARG A 153 5.83 21.69 -6.60
C ARG A 153 5.90 22.10 -5.13
N VAL A 154 5.04 23.02 -4.75
CA VAL A 154 5.01 23.64 -3.42
C VAL A 154 4.83 22.57 -2.33
N TYR A 155 3.94 21.60 -2.54
CA TYR A 155 3.67 20.54 -1.55
C TYR A 155 4.86 19.60 -1.32
N TYR A 156 5.99 19.72 -2.02
CA TYR A 156 7.19 18.99 -1.62
C TYR A 156 7.87 19.61 -0.40
N PHE A 157 7.74 20.91 -0.20
CA PHE A 157 8.59 21.65 0.73
C PHE A 157 7.87 21.91 2.05
N SER A 158 8.61 21.85 3.16
CA SER A 158 8.07 22.14 4.49
C SER A 158 7.72 23.62 4.70
N SER A 159 8.47 24.52 4.06
CA SER A 159 8.28 25.96 4.19
C SER A 159 9.06 26.72 3.10
N VAL A 160 8.92 28.05 3.08
CA VAL A 160 9.73 28.97 2.29
C VAL A 160 10.50 29.88 3.24
N SER A 161 11.84 29.86 3.18
CA SER A 161 12.72 30.76 3.93
C SER A 161 13.46 31.67 2.97
N ASP A 162 13.39 32.99 3.16
CA ASP A 162 14.04 33.99 2.30
C ASP A 162 13.68 33.83 0.81
N GLY A 163 12.42 33.50 0.53
CA GLY A 163 11.92 33.24 -0.84
C GLY A 163 12.42 31.94 -1.46
N LYS A 164 13.13 31.09 -0.71
CA LYS A 164 13.63 29.78 -1.17
C LYS A 164 12.88 28.64 -0.48
N PRO A 165 12.38 27.63 -1.23
CA PRO A 165 11.79 26.45 -0.63
C PRO A 165 12.80 25.70 0.25
N THR A 166 12.39 25.30 1.45
CA THR A 166 13.22 24.53 2.39
C THR A 166 12.52 23.24 2.84
N GLY A 167 13.32 22.26 3.27
CA GLY A 167 12.83 20.95 3.70
C GLY A 167 12.18 20.18 2.55
N SER A 168 12.98 19.81 1.56
CA SER A 168 12.52 18.99 0.42
C SER A 168 11.91 17.67 0.89
N PHE A 169 10.73 17.37 0.36
CA PHE A 169 9.89 16.22 0.68
C PHE A 169 9.52 16.09 2.17
N GLN A 170 9.41 17.21 2.88
CA GLN A 170 9.07 17.27 4.32
C GLN A 170 7.78 18.04 4.60
N SER A 171 6.99 18.38 3.58
CA SER A 171 5.67 18.98 3.82
C SER A 171 4.78 18.05 4.64
N GLN A 172 3.76 18.62 5.30
CA GLN A 172 2.80 17.83 6.07
C GLN A 172 2.10 16.76 5.23
N ILE A 173 1.71 17.08 3.99
CA ILE A 173 1.02 16.13 3.09
C ILE A 173 1.97 14.97 2.75
N VAL A 174 3.19 15.28 2.30
CA VAL A 174 4.19 14.24 1.95
C VAL A 174 4.54 13.38 3.15
N ALA A 175 4.81 14.00 4.30
CA ALA A 175 5.20 13.28 5.51
C ALA A 175 4.09 12.35 6.02
N ARG A 176 2.83 12.80 6.02
CA ARG A 176 1.68 11.99 6.45
C ARG A 176 1.45 10.83 5.49
N THR A 177 1.39 11.06 4.18
CA THR A 177 1.23 9.98 3.21
C THR A 177 2.40 8.98 3.28
N PHE A 178 3.63 9.47 3.41
CA PHE A 178 4.81 8.61 3.47
C PHE A 178 4.90 7.79 4.76
N SER A 179 4.31 8.26 5.85
CA SER A 179 4.22 7.51 7.12
C SER A 179 3.50 6.17 6.98
N ALA A 180 2.60 6.03 6.00
CA ALA A 180 1.90 4.77 5.73
C ALA A 180 2.87 3.61 5.44
N HIS A 181 4.01 3.89 4.79
CA HIS A 181 5.05 2.88 4.60
C HIS A 181 5.65 2.42 5.92
N PHE A 182 5.99 3.36 6.81
CA PHE A 182 6.61 3.04 8.10
C PHE A 182 5.64 2.33 9.06
N LYS A 183 4.34 2.65 8.98
CA LYS A 183 3.28 1.90 9.66
C LYS A 183 3.21 0.45 9.17
N ALA A 184 3.26 0.24 7.84
CA ALA A 184 3.19 -1.09 7.24
C ALA A 184 4.38 -2.01 7.58
N ILE A 185 5.54 -1.43 7.95
CA ILE A 185 6.74 -2.19 8.35
C ILE A 185 7.08 -2.01 9.83
N GLN A 186 6.16 -1.51 10.66
CA GLN A 186 6.46 -1.14 12.03
C GLN A 186 7.01 -2.32 12.85
N GLU A 187 6.51 -3.53 12.58
CA GLU A 187 6.91 -4.79 13.24
C GLU A 187 8.31 -5.27 12.83
N LEU A 188 8.89 -4.71 11.76
CA LEU A 188 10.25 -5.03 11.35
C LEU A 188 11.26 -4.26 12.23
N PRO A 189 12.12 -4.92 13.02
CA PRO A 189 13.10 -4.25 13.86
C PRO A 189 14.05 -3.36 13.04
N GLU A 190 14.40 -2.19 13.56
CA GLU A 190 15.15 -1.18 12.82
C GLU A 190 16.52 -1.67 12.34
N GLU A 191 17.19 -2.52 13.13
CA GLU A 191 18.45 -3.16 12.80
C GLU A 191 18.35 -4.17 11.64
N LYS A 192 17.14 -4.66 11.35
CA LYS A 192 16.86 -5.56 10.22
C LYS A 192 16.39 -4.82 8.96
N ARG A 193 16.10 -3.52 9.05
CA ARG A 193 15.64 -2.72 7.91
C ARG A 193 16.76 -2.45 6.92
N SER A 194 16.38 -2.14 5.70
CA SER A 194 17.31 -1.79 4.64
C SER A 194 18.03 -0.47 4.99
N LYS A 195 19.32 -0.39 4.66
CA LYS A 195 20.05 0.89 4.69
C LYS A 195 19.77 1.75 3.47
N ASN A 196 19.13 1.19 2.44
CA ASN A 196 18.76 1.93 1.24
C ASN A 196 17.57 2.83 1.55
N PRO A 197 17.51 4.04 0.99
CA PRO A 197 16.34 4.89 1.16
C PRO A 197 15.09 4.25 0.55
N PRO A 198 13.90 4.37 1.19
CA PRO A 198 12.65 3.84 0.68
C PRO A 198 12.09 4.71 -0.47
N LYS A 199 12.83 4.74 -1.59
CA LYS A 199 12.56 5.58 -2.77
C LYS A 199 11.21 5.27 -3.41
N ALA A 200 10.90 3.99 -3.65
CA ALA A 200 9.63 3.60 -4.24
C ALA A 200 8.46 4.04 -3.38
N ALA A 201 8.57 3.88 -2.06
CA ALA A 201 7.53 4.28 -1.13
C ALA A 201 7.29 5.81 -1.16
N LEU A 202 8.35 6.62 -1.24
CA LEU A 202 8.19 8.08 -1.37
C LEU A 202 7.62 8.48 -2.75
N VAL A 203 8.01 7.79 -3.82
CA VAL A 203 7.43 8.00 -5.16
C VAL A 203 5.93 7.65 -5.17
N LEU A 204 5.55 6.52 -4.57
CA LEU A 204 4.13 6.12 -4.42
C LEU A 204 3.35 7.15 -3.61
N SER A 205 3.95 7.70 -2.55
CA SER A 205 3.35 8.77 -1.74
C SER A 205 3.05 10.01 -2.59
N ILE A 206 4.04 10.47 -3.37
CA ILE A 206 3.88 11.63 -4.27
C ILE A 206 2.76 11.36 -5.28
N LEU A 207 2.77 10.19 -5.94
CA LEU A 207 1.75 9.82 -6.92
C LEU A 207 0.34 9.74 -6.31
N ALA A 208 0.23 9.20 -5.09
CA ALA A 208 -1.03 9.14 -4.36
C ALA A 208 -1.57 10.55 -4.05
N ILE A 209 -0.69 11.48 -3.67
CA ILE A 209 -1.03 12.89 -3.46
C ILE A 209 -1.47 13.56 -4.77
N GLU A 210 -0.76 13.33 -5.89
CA GLU A 210 -1.17 13.85 -7.20
C GLU A 210 -2.56 13.33 -7.60
N ARG A 211 -2.86 12.07 -7.31
CA ARG A 211 -4.17 11.47 -7.56
C ARG A 211 -5.24 12.07 -6.65
N ALA A 212 -4.95 12.27 -5.38
CA ALA A 212 -5.86 12.87 -4.42
C ALA A 212 -6.19 14.32 -4.80
N PHE A 213 -5.21 15.13 -5.21
CA PHE A 213 -5.47 16.47 -5.75
C PHE A 213 -6.42 16.45 -6.94
N LYS A 214 -6.19 15.57 -7.93
CA LYS A 214 -7.10 15.40 -9.07
C LYS A 214 -8.50 14.98 -8.63
N HIS A 215 -8.63 14.17 -7.58
CA HIS A 215 -9.92 13.77 -7.04
C HIS A 215 -10.72 14.99 -6.54
N TYR A 216 -10.13 15.84 -5.70
CA TYR A 216 -10.82 17.04 -5.21
C TYR A 216 -11.05 18.09 -6.30
N GLU A 217 -10.11 18.26 -7.24
CA GLU A 217 -10.34 19.13 -8.41
C GLU A 217 -11.53 18.63 -9.24
N ALA A 218 -11.60 17.33 -9.51
CA ALA A 218 -12.63 16.75 -10.37
C ALA A 218 -13.98 16.56 -9.67
N GLN A 219 -14.06 16.56 -8.34
CA GLN A 219 -15.35 16.68 -7.62
C GLN A 219 -16.09 17.96 -8.02
N THR A 220 -15.37 19.02 -8.37
CA THR A 220 -15.96 20.27 -8.89
C THR A 220 -16.36 20.18 -10.38
N GLN A 221 -15.86 19.17 -11.13
CA GLN A 221 -16.01 19.03 -12.59
C GLN A 221 -16.72 17.73 -13.04
N GLY A 222 -17.06 16.82 -12.12
CA GLY A 222 -17.90 15.64 -12.34
C GLY A 222 -17.21 14.32 -12.74
N ASN A 223 -15.87 14.21 -12.73
CA ASN A 223 -15.16 12.96 -13.11
C ASN A 223 -13.94 12.64 -12.22
N PRO A 224 -14.12 12.35 -10.92
CA PRO A 224 -13.02 12.00 -10.04
C PRO A 224 -12.38 10.66 -10.41
N PRO A 225 -11.06 10.47 -10.16
CA PRO A 225 -10.47 9.13 -10.19
C PRO A 225 -11.20 8.24 -9.18
N THR A 226 -11.82 7.18 -9.67
CA THR A 226 -12.51 6.18 -8.85
C THR A 226 -11.63 4.93 -8.68
N GLY A 227 -11.92 4.13 -7.66
CA GLY A 227 -11.23 2.84 -7.42
C GLY A 227 -9.98 2.91 -6.54
N LYS A 228 -9.31 1.76 -6.44
CA LYS A 228 -8.10 1.54 -5.63
C LYS A 228 -6.87 2.20 -6.24
N PHE A 229 -5.93 2.66 -5.41
CA PHE A 229 -4.69 3.27 -5.91
C PHE A 229 -3.84 2.23 -6.62
N SER A 230 -3.78 1.00 -6.10
CA SER A 230 -3.09 -0.16 -6.68
C SER A 230 -3.46 -0.47 -8.14
N SER A 231 -4.65 -0.06 -8.58
CA SER A 231 -5.13 -0.20 -9.96
C SER A 231 -4.97 1.06 -10.83
N ASP A 232 -4.34 2.13 -10.34
CA ASP A 232 -4.24 3.41 -11.07
C ASP A 232 -3.14 3.37 -12.14
N GLU A 233 -3.54 3.10 -13.39
CA GLU A 233 -2.64 3.08 -14.55
C GLU A 233 -2.01 4.44 -14.86
N GLY A 234 -2.70 5.55 -14.56
CA GLY A 234 -2.16 6.89 -14.76
C GLY A 234 -1.01 7.20 -13.80
N ALA A 235 -1.15 6.76 -12.54
CA ALA A 235 -0.10 6.84 -11.54
C ALA A 235 1.10 5.95 -11.90
N LYS A 236 0.85 4.70 -12.35
CA LYS A 236 1.90 3.79 -12.84
C LYS A 236 2.71 4.40 -13.99
N GLN A 237 2.04 4.92 -15.01
CA GLN A 237 2.68 5.55 -16.17
C GLN A 237 3.46 6.83 -15.78
N SER A 238 3.05 7.52 -14.72
CA SER A 238 3.73 8.72 -14.23
C SER A 238 4.92 8.41 -13.33
N ALA A 239 5.06 7.19 -12.81
CA ALA A 239 6.10 6.83 -11.85
C ALA A 239 7.54 7.09 -12.33
N PRO A 240 7.93 6.77 -13.59
CA PRO A 240 9.28 7.06 -14.07
C PRO A 240 9.62 8.56 -14.03
N ARG A 241 8.63 9.44 -14.22
CA ARG A 241 8.83 10.89 -14.13
C ARG A 241 9.16 11.31 -12.70
N ILE A 242 8.45 10.78 -11.72
CA ILE A 242 8.64 11.11 -10.31
C ILE A 242 9.95 10.49 -9.76
N HIS A 243 10.35 9.31 -10.23
CA HIS A 243 11.64 8.71 -9.89
C HIS A 243 12.83 9.63 -10.18
N ARG A 244 12.78 10.41 -11.27
CA ARG A 244 13.84 11.36 -11.64
C ARG A 244 14.13 12.42 -10.59
N LEU A 245 13.20 12.67 -9.66
CA LEU A 245 13.42 13.56 -8.51
C LEU A 245 14.54 13.05 -7.58
N PHE A 246 14.76 11.74 -7.56
CA PHE A 246 15.69 11.05 -6.66
C PHE A 246 16.94 10.51 -7.37
N GLU A 247 17.01 10.67 -8.69
CA GLU A 247 18.18 10.29 -9.49
C GLU A 247 19.38 11.22 -9.23
N LYS A 248 20.52 10.85 -9.80
CA LYS A 248 21.71 11.69 -9.82
C LYS A 248 21.52 12.90 -10.74
N LYS A 249 22.12 14.02 -10.35
CA LYS A 249 22.30 15.19 -11.20
C LYS A 249 23.34 14.89 -12.29
N LYS A 250 23.46 15.79 -13.27
CA LYS A 250 24.47 15.69 -14.34
C LYS A 250 25.92 15.65 -13.82
N ASP A 251 26.17 16.20 -12.64
CA ASP A 251 27.46 16.18 -11.95
C ASP A 251 27.72 14.88 -11.15
N GLY A 252 26.81 13.90 -11.24
CA GLY A 252 26.91 12.61 -10.56
C GLY A 252 26.51 12.63 -9.08
N LYS A 253 26.16 13.79 -8.51
CA LYS A 253 25.69 13.90 -7.13
C LYS A 253 24.23 13.52 -7.03
N ASP A 254 23.85 12.85 -5.94
CA ASP A 254 22.44 12.54 -5.67
C ASP A 254 21.64 13.82 -5.50
N ARG A 255 20.44 13.88 -6.10
CA ARG A 255 19.52 15.02 -5.91
C ARG A 255 19.06 15.17 -4.47
N VAL A 256 18.89 14.04 -3.79
CA VAL A 256 18.56 13.96 -2.36
C VAL A 256 19.74 13.31 -1.65
N SER A 257 20.46 14.07 -0.84
CA SER A 257 21.62 13.56 -0.08
C SER A 257 21.18 12.59 1.01
N ALA A 258 22.12 11.79 1.52
CA ALA A 258 21.85 10.89 2.65
C ALA A 258 21.34 11.64 3.90
N GLU A 259 21.89 12.81 4.20
CA GLU A 259 21.42 13.68 5.29
C GLU A 259 19.95 14.11 5.07
N MET A 260 19.60 14.48 3.84
CA MET A 260 18.23 14.86 3.50
C MET A 260 17.28 13.68 3.62
N TRP A 261 17.68 12.47 3.18
CA TRP A 261 16.91 11.25 3.41
C TRP A 261 16.65 10.99 4.89
N GLY A 262 17.67 11.18 5.75
CA GLY A 262 17.51 11.07 7.20
C GLY A 262 16.42 12.02 7.73
N LYS A 263 16.40 13.27 7.28
CA LYS A 263 15.37 14.25 7.66
C LYS A 263 13.98 13.87 7.14
N ILE A 264 13.86 13.48 5.87
CA ILE A 264 12.58 13.04 5.28
C ILE A 264 11.99 11.87 6.07
N ILE A 265 12.81 10.85 6.35
CA ILE A 265 12.40 9.65 7.10
C ILE A 265 12.00 10.03 8.53
N ALA A 266 12.79 10.86 9.21
CA ALA A 266 12.49 11.30 10.58
C ALA A 266 11.15 12.04 10.65
N VAL A 267 10.89 12.96 9.73
CA VAL A 267 9.62 13.70 9.69
C VAL A 267 8.45 12.76 9.41
N ALA A 268 8.57 11.80 8.49
CA ALA A 268 7.51 10.83 8.22
C ALA A 268 7.25 9.90 9.43
N LYS A 269 8.30 9.37 10.08
CA LYS A 269 8.16 8.54 11.28
C LYS A 269 7.52 9.29 12.45
N SER A 270 7.76 10.61 12.58
CA SER A 270 7.11 11.43 13.61
C SER A 270 5.59 11.58 13.43
N ARG A 271 5.04 11.14 12.29
CA ARG A 271 3.59 11.13 12.01
C ARG A 271 2.92 9.79 12.30
N LEU A 272 3.66 8.78 12.74
CA LEU A 272 3.06 7.55 13.23
C LEU A 272 2.27 7.90 14.49
N GLU A 273 0.96 7.64 14.47
CA GLU A 273 0.12 7.78 15.66
C GLU A 273 0.72 6.94 16.79
N PRO A 274 0.71 7.44 18.04
CA PRO A 274 1.00 6.58 19.18
C PRO A 274 -0.01 5.42 19.17
N PRO A 275 0.43 4.17 19.43
CA PRO A 275 -0.50 3.04 19.47
C PRO A 275 -1.63 3.38 20.43
N THR A 276 -2.87 3.30 19.95
CA THR A 276 -4.07 3.45 20.78
C THR A 276 -3.92 2.48 21.94
N ALA A 277 -3.61 3.01 23.13
CA ALA A 277 -3.58 2.20 24.33
C ALA A 277 -4.94 1.52 24.41
N ALA A 278 -4.95 0.18 24.49
CA ALA A 278 -6.15 -0.56 24.80
C ALA A 278 -6.73 0.07 26.06
N ILE A 279 -7.87 0.74 25.91
CA ILE A 279 -8.66 1.16 27.04
C ILE A 279 -9.12 -0.16 27.65
N ASP A 280 -8.46 -0.59 28.72
CA ASP A 280 -9.02 -1.55 29.65
C ASP A 280 -10.35 -0.95 30.09
N VAL A 281 -11.42 -1.41 29.47
CA VAL A 281 -12.78 -1.22 29.95
C VAL A 281 -12.83 -2.02 31.25
N VAL A 282 -12.52 -1.34 32.35
CA VAL A 282 -12.83 -1.83 33.68
C VAL A 282 -14.34 -1.95 33.72
N ASP A 283 -14.79 -3.20 33.71
CA ASP A 283 -16.17 -3.63 33.88
C ASP A 283 -16.70 -3.11 35.22
N PRO A 284 -17.72 -2.22 35.26
CA PRO A 284 -18.34 -1.82 36.50
C PRO A 284 -19.54 -2.74 36.72
N ASP A 285 -19.32 -3.91 37.30
CA ASP A 285 -20.41 -4.69 37.85
C ASP A 285 -20.06 -5.25 39.24
N SER A 286 -20.55 -4.57 40.28
CA SER A 286 -21.13 -5.23 41.44
C SER A 286 -21.89 -4.20 42.26
N GLN A 287 -23.21 -4.39 42.27
CA GLN A 287 -24.15 -3.88 43.25
C GLN A 287 -23.64 -4.18 44.67
N ASP A 288 -23.80 -3.22 45.58
CA ASP A 288 -24.18 -3.56 46.95
C ASP A 288 -25.24 -2.56 47.41
N GLU A 289 -26.48 -3.05 47.42
CA GLU A 289 -27.57 -2.44 48.16
C GLU A 289 -27.32 -2.64 49.66
N SER A 290 -27.28 -1.56 50.42
CA SER A 290 -27.67 -1.64 51.84
C SER A 290 -28.40 -0.36 52.22
N GLU A 291 -29.63 -0.57 52.70
CA GLU A 291 -30.63 0.39 53.14
C GLU A 291 -30.14 1.44 54.16
N PRO A 292 -30.86 2.59 54.26
CA PRO A 292 -30.51 3.68 55.17
C PRO A 292 -31.03 3.40 56.59
N PRO A 293 -30.46 4.02 57.64
CA PRO A 293 -31.20 4.27 58.85
C PRO A 293 -31.67 5.72 58.93
N GLU A 294 -32.98 5.79 59.19
CA GLU A 294 -33.78 6.94 59.56
C GLU A 294 -33.24 7.71 60.79
N ASP A 295 -33.57 9.00 60.75
CA ASP A 295 -34.09 9.79 61.86
C ASP A 295 -33.22 10.30 63.03
N LEU A 296 -33.33 11.64 63.15
CA LEU A 296 -33.45 12.47 64.35
C LEU A 296 -32.19 12.66 65.22
N ASP A 297 -31.66 13.89 65.23
CA ASP A 297 -32.06 14.80 66.31
C ASP A 297 -31.80 16.29 66.01
N TYR A 298 -32.68 17.11 66.55
CA TYR A 298 -32.71 18.57 66.49
C TYR A 298 -31.98 19.19 67.70
N GLN A 299 -31.63 20.48 67.53
CA GLN A 299 -31.25 21.48 68.55
C GLN A 299 -29.75 21.48 68.94
N GLN A 300 -29.08 22.63 69.04
CA GLN A 300 -29.54 23.98 69.36
C GLN A 300 -28.58 25.04 68.80
#